data_AF-A0AAE5L5H7-F1
#
_entry.id   AF-A0AAE5L5H7-F1
#
_cell.length_a   1.000
_cell.length_b   1.000
_cell.length_c   1.000
_cell.angle_alpha   90.00
_cell.angle_beta   90.00
_cell.angle_gamma   90.00
#
_symmetry.space_group_name_H-M   'P 1'
#
loop_
_entity.id
_entity.type
_entity.pdbx_description
1 polymer ?
#
loop_
_entity_poly.entity_id
_entity_poly.type
_entity_poly.pdbx_seq_one_letter_code
_entity_poly.pdbx_strand_id
1 'polypeptide(L)'
;IIDELVQIGCLMLKNRDYRLADGLLPVFENIIREKLRQESVPSNARMVRNLIEKAIRRQAVRLMQSNCFNKQDLMTISSRDLLEASCG
;
A
#
# COMPACT_ATOMS: atom_id res chain seq x y z
N ILE A 1 7.64 15.52 5.98
CA ILE A 1 6.89 15.09 4.76
C ILE A 1 6.76 13.57 4.61
N ILE A 2 7.80 12.75 4.84
CA ILE A 2 7.65 11.28 4.78
C ILE A 2 6.58 10.80 5.77
N ASP A 3 6.66 11.25 7.03
CA ASP A 3 5.68 10.88 8.06
C ASP A 3 4.25 11.29 7.68
N GLU A 4 4.08 12.47 7.08
CA GLU A 4 2.78 12.96 6.59
C GLU A 4 2.24 12.07 5.46
N LEU A 5 3.10 11.64 4.53
CA LEU A 5 2.72 10.75 3.42
C LEU A 5 2.37 9.35 3.90
N VAL A 6 3.11 8.83 4.88
CA VAL A 6 2.79 7.57 5.56
C VAL A 6 1.43 7.69 6.25
N GLN A 7 1.18 8.78 7.00
CA GLN A 7 -0.10 9.03 7.66
C GLN A 7 -1.26 9.14 6.65
N ILE A 8 -1.06 9.83 5.52
CA ILE A 8 -2.04 9.91 4.44
C ILE A 8 -2.35 8.51 3.90
N GLY A 9 -1.32 7.70 3.65
CA GLY A 9 -1.50 6.32 3.18
C GLY A 9 -2.27 5.44 4.17
N CYS A 10 -1.91 5.51 5.45
CA CYS A 10 -2.62 4.80 6.52
C CYS A 10 -4.09 5.25 6.63
N LEU A 11 -4.36 6.56 6.54
CA LEU A 11 -5.73 7.09 6.56
C LEU A 11 -6.53 6.63 5.34
N MET A 12 -5.91 6.60 4.16
CA MET A 12 -6.53 6.11 2.92
C MET A 12 -6.91 4.63 2.97
N LEU A 13 -6.10 3.81 3.62
CA LEU A 13 -6.39 2.40 3.87
C LEU A 13 -7.55 2.27 4.87
N LYS A 14 -7.44 2.97 6.01
CA LYS A 14 -8.47 2.96 7.07
C LYS A 14 -9.85 3.38 6.56
N ASN A 15 -9.93 4.44 5.75
CA ASN A 15 -11.19 4.93 5.18
C ASN A 15 -11.85 3.95 4.20
N ARG A 16 -11.15 2.88 3.81
CA ARG A 16 -11.64 1.83 2.91
C ARG A 16 -11.72 0.47 3.60
N ASP A 17 -11.61 0.43 4.92
CA ASP A 17 -11.55 -0.80 5.74
C ASP A 17 -10.36 -1.72 5.42
N TYR A 18 -9.26 -1.15 4.92
CA TYR A 18 -7.99 -1.86 4.76
C TYR A 18 -6.99 -1.50 5.86
N ARG A 19 -6.07 -2.42 6.11
CA ARG A 19 -4.87 -2.24 6.93
C ARG A 19 -3.67 -2.91 6.28
N LEU A 20 -2.48 -2.42 6.59
CA LEU A 20 -1.25 -3.17 6.33
C LEU A 20 -1.18 -4.36 7.29
N ALA A 21 -0.60 -5.48 6.85
CA ALA A 21 -0.25 -6.55 7.76
C ALA A 21 0.77 -6.08 8.81
N ASP A 22 0.80 -6.78 9.94
CA ASP A 22 1.66 -6.42 11.06
C ASP A 22 3.13 -6.36 10.62
N GLY A 23 3.85 -5.34 11.07
CA GLY A 23 5.26 -5.12 10.73
C GLY A 23 5.52 -4.55 9.33
N LEU A 24 4.51 -4.23 8.52
CA LEU A 24 4.72 -3.65 7.18
C LEU A 24 4.80 -2.12 7.14
N LEU A 25 4.53 -1.44 8.26
CA LEU A 25 4.63 0.02 8.30
C LEU A 25 6.04 0.53 7.92
N PRO A 26 7.16 -0.06 8.43
CA PRO A 26 8.50 0.34 8.01
C PRO A 26 8.79 0.07 6.53
N VAL A 27 8.21 -1.01 5.98
CA VAL A 27 8.34 -1.35 4.55
C VAL A 27 7.62 -0.31 3.69
N PHE A 28 6.41 0.08 4.09
CA PHE A 28 5.64 1.11 3.43
C PHE A 28 6.36 2.46 3.42
N GLU A 29 6.90 2.87 4.58
CA GLU A 29 7.71 4.07 4.70
C GLU A 29 8.93 4.03 3.79
N ASN A 30 9.63 2.90 3.73
CA ASN A 30 10.80 2.75 2.86
C ASN A 30 10.42 2.88 1.38
N ILE A 31 9.32 2.26 0.94
CA ILE A 31 8.83 2.39 -0.45
C ILE A 31 8.50 3.85 -0.78
N ILE A 32 7.85 4.57 0.12
CA ILE A 32 7.56 6.00 -0.06
C ILE A 32 8.88 6.78 -0.18
N ARG A 33 9.85 6.51 0.71
CA ARG A 33 11.17 7.15 0.68
C ARG A 33 11.90 6.89 -0.64
N GLU A 34 11.87 5.66 -1.16
CA GLU A 34 12.47 5.33 -2.45
C GLU A 34 11.80 6.09 -3.61
N LYS A 35 10.46 6.06 -3.68
CA LYS A 35 9.74 6.72 -4.77
C LYS A 35 9.90 8.24 -4.73
N LEU A 36 9.96 8.86 -3.55
CA LEU A 36 10.26 10.29 -3.42
C LEU A 36 11.64 10.67 -3.97
N ARG A 37 12.64 9.76 -3.91
CA ARG A 37 13.95 10.02 -4.52
C ARG A 37 13.93 9.89 -6.04
N GLN A 38 12.97 9.16 -6.60
CA GLN A 38 12.84 8.91 -8.03
C GLN A 38 11.90 9.92 -8.72
N GLU A 39 10.91 10.46 -8.02
CA GLU A 39 9.98 11.45 -8.58
C GLU A 39 10.59 12.85 -8.64
N SER A 40 10.73 13.38 -9.86
CA SER A 40 11.18 14.76 -10.13
C SER A 40 10.06 15.81 -9.95
N VAL A 41 8.81 15.38 -9.79
CA VAL A 41 7.61 16.24 -9.86
C VAL A 41 6.82 16.16 -8.55
N PRO A 42 6.25 17.26 -8.02
CA PRO A 42 5.81 17.34 -6.62
C PRO A 42 4.39 16.78 -6.36
N SER A 43 4.02 15.64 -6.92
CA SER A 43 2.69 15.03 -6.71
C SER A 43 2.70 13.91 -5.66
N ASN A 44 3.42 14.13 -4.55
CA ASN A 44 3.66 13.13 -3.51
C ASN A 44 2.38 12.46 -2.97
N ALA A 45 1.30 13.23 -2.78
CA ALA A 45 0.02 12.68 -2.32
C ALA A 45 -0.67 11.81 -3.40
N ARG A 46 -0.50 12.15 -4.69
CA ARG A 46 -0.99 11.34 -5.81
C ARG A 46 -0.17 10.06 -5.95
N MET A 47 1.14 10.14 -5.76
CA MET A 47 2.03 8.98 -5.72
C MET A 47 1.59 7.98 -4.64
N VAL A 48 1.37 8.44 -3.41
CA VAL A 48 0.88 7.58 -2.31
C VAL A 48 -0.48 6.97 -2.64
N ARG A 49 -1.42 7.77 -3.16
CA ARG A 49 -2.73 7.26 -3.59
C ARG A 49 -2.61 6.14 -4.62
N ASN A 50 -1.80 6.35 -5.66
CA ASN A 50 -1.58 5.36 -6.71
C ASN A 50 -0.98 4.06 -6.14
N LEU A 51 -0.02 4.17 -5.22
CA LEU A 51 0.58 3.02 -4.55
C LEU A 51 -0.47 2.21 -3.77
N ILE A 52 -1.32 2.89 -2.98
CA ILE A 52 -2.39 2.23 -2.21
C ILE A 52 -3.42 1.57 -3.13
N GLU A 53 -3.87 2.25 -4.17
CA GLU A 53 -4.83 1.69 -5.14
C GLU A 53 -4.25 0.47 -5.87
N LYS A 54 -2.97 0.52 -6.26
CA LYS A 54 -2.26 -0.64 -6.84
C LYS A 54 -2.18 -1.79 -5.83
N ALA A 55 -1.83 -1.52 -4.57
CA ALA A 55 -1.73 -2.55 -3.53
C ALA A 55 -3.07 -3.26 -3.28
N ILE A 56 -4.18 -2.52 -3.24
CA ILE A 56 -5.53 -3.09 -3.14
C ILE A 56 -5.84 -4.00 -4.34
N ARG A 57 -5.50 -3.58 -5.56
CA ARG A 57 -5.69 -4.43 -6.77
C ARG A 57 -4.84 -5.71 -6.70
N ARG A 58 -3.61 -5.63 -6.21
CA ARG A 58 -2.73 -6.81 -6.04
C ARG A 58 -3.28 -7.77 -4.98
N GLN A 59 -3.79 -7.24 -3.87
CA GLN A 59 -4.48 -8.05 -2.87
C GLN A 59 -5.69 -8.79 -3.45
N ALA A 60 -6.52 -8.11 -4.25
CA ALA A 60 -7.67 -8.74 -4.88
C ALA A 60 -7.25 -9.91 -5.80
N VAL A 61 -6.21 -9.71 -6.63
CA VAL A 61 -5.64 -10.78 -7.49
C VAL A 61 -5.11 -11.94 -6.65
N ARG A 62 -4.38 -11.66 -5.56
CA ARG A 62 -3.87 -12.69 -4.63
C ARG A 62 -5.01 -13.50 -4.01
N LEU A 63 -6.08 -12.84 -3.55
CA LEU A 63 -7.23 -13.53 -2.94
C LEU A 63 -7.99 -14.39 -3.95
N MET A 64 -8.19 -13.90 -5.18
CA MET A 64 -8.81 -14.68 -6.25
C MET A 64 -8.02 -15.96 -6.57
N GLN A 65 -6.70 -15.94 -6.44
CA GLN A 65 -5.85 -17.12 -6.66
C GLN A 65 -5.85 -18.10 -5.48
N SER A 66 -6.15 -17.63 -4.26
CA SER A 66 -6.11 -18.46 -3.05
C SER A 66 -7.32 -19.40 -2.91
N ASN A 67 -8.45 -19.11 -3.60
CA ASN A 67 -9.75 -19.81 -3.53
C ASN A 67 -10.40 -19.93 -2.13
N CYS A 68 -9.63 -19.76 -1.05
CA CYS A 68 -10.06 -19.74 0.34
C CYS A 68 -9.41 -18.54 1.03
N PHE A 69 -10.24 -17.66 1.60
CA PHE A 69 -9.82 -16.52 2.41
C PHE A 69 -10.92 -16.17 3.43
N ASN A 70 -10.53 -15.55 4.53
CA ASN A 70 -11.45 -15.11 5.57
C ASN A 70 -11.69 -13.59 5.51
N LYS A 71 -12.55 -13.08 6.41
CA LYS A 71 -12.85 -11.64 6.47
C LYS A 71 -11.62 -10.77 6.76
N GLN A 72 -10.65 -11.25 7.54
CA GLN A 72 -9.43 -10.49 7.82
C GLN A 72 -8.54 -10.37 6.58
N ASP A 73 -8.50 -11.40 5.74
CA ASP A 73 -7.74 -11.38 4.49
C ASP A 73 -8.26 -10.31 3.52
N LEU A 74 -9.59 -10.11 3.48
CA LEU A 74 -10.24 -9.06 2.68
C LEU A 74 -9.83 -7.65 3.11
N MET A 75 -9.40 -7.47 4.35
CA MET A 75 -9.01 -6.18 4.92
C MET A 75 -7.48 -6.01 5.01
N THR A 76 -6.68 -7.05 4.72
CA THR A 76 -5.24 -7.05 5.02
C THR A 76 -4.39 -7.03 3.75
N ILE A 77 -3.67 -5.92 3.55
CA ILE A 77 -2.63 -5.77 2.53
C ILE A 77 -1.36 -6.46 3.02
N SER A 78 -0.92 -7.48 2.30
CA SER A 78 0.30 -8.24 2.61
C SER A 78 1.56 -7.58 2.05
N SER A 79 2.72 -8.09 2.47
CA SER A 79 4.02 -7.63 1.96
C SER A 79 4.10 -7.79 0.44
N ARG A 80 3.60 -8.92 -0.07
CA ARG A 80 3.57 -9.22 -1.51
C ARG A 80 2.78 -8.18 -2.28
N ASP A 81 1.57 -7.84 -1.82
CA ASP A 81 0.71 -6.88 -2.50
C ASP A 81 1.36 -5.50 -2.57
N LEU A 82 2.03 -5.11 -1.48
CA LEU A 82 2.69 -3.82 -1.34
C LEU A 82 3.96 -3.71 -2.21
N LEU A 83 4.79 -4.75 -2.21
CA LEU A 83 6.00 -4.81 -3.02
C LEU A 83 5.65 -4.86 -4.51
N GLU A 84 4.69 -5.70 -4.92
CA GLU A 84 4.21 -5.75 -6.31
C GLU A 84 3.59 -4.43 -6.77
N ALA A 85 2.98 -3.65 -5.87
CA ALA A 85 2.45 -2.32 -6.17
C ALA A 85 3.55 -1.25 -6.31
N SER A 86 4.69 -1.45 -5.64
CA SER A 86 5.84 -0.55 -5.72
C SER A 86 6.65 -0.73 -7.01
N CYS A 87 6.64 -1.94 -7.56
CA CYS A 87 7.27 -2.28 -8.83
C CYS A 87 6.44 -1.75 -10.01
N GLY A 88 6.95 -0.71 -10.66
CA GLY A 88 6.38 -0.13 -11.88
C GLY A 88 6.20 1.38 -11.84
#